data_AF-A0A0C2VHB6-F1
#
_entry.id   AF-A0A0C2VHB6-F1
#
_cell.length_a   1.000
_cell.length_b   1.000
_cell.length_c   1.000
_cell.angle_alpha   90.00
_cell.angle_beta   90.00
_cell.angle_gamma   90.00
#
_symmetry.space_group_name_H-M   'P 1'
#
loop_
_entity.id
_entity.type
_entity.pdbx_description
1 polymer ?
#
loop_
_entity_poly.entity_id
_entity_poly.type
_entity_poly.pdbx_seq_one_letter_code
_entity_poly.pdbx_strand_id
1 'polypeptide(L)'
;MSRAEKRVKLELDRIVFIGGTFEEHLDLFSLTAGILKGKKILDCPAGACSFTAVGIQHGIDVTECDIAYYHDQEDLKMKGYQDVDHSMIHREKAKDNYGWNYFKTIEELRENRLRAVNDCTNDMKE
;
A
#
# COMPACT_ATOMS: atom_id res chain seq x y z
N MET A 1 32.16 -11.80 10.23
CA MET A 1 31.13 -10.77 10.02
C MET A 1 29.77 -11.40 10.14
N SER A 2 28.93 -10.85 11.02
CA SER A 2 27.57 -11.30 11.30
C SER A 2 26.69 -11.16 10.06
N ARG A 3 25.65 -11.98 9.93
CA ARG A 3 24.65 -11.90 8.84
C ARG A 3 23.96 -10.54 8.78
N ALA A 4 23.97 -9.77 9.88
CA ALA A 4 23.45 -8.41 9.97
C ALA A 4 24.37 -7.36 9.29
N GLU A 5 25.68 -7.59 9.23
CA GLU A 5 26.66 -6.64 8.68
C GLU A 5 26.69 -6.64 7.14
N LYS A 6 26.01 -7.59 6.48
CA LYS A 6 25.94 -7.73 5.01
C LYS A 6 24.65 -7.21 4.37
N ARG A 7 23.66 -6.76 5.15
CA ARG A 7 22.36 -6.34 4.62
C ARG A 7 22.42 -4.88 4.17
N VAL A 8 22.13 -4.64 2.89
CA VAL A 8 21.97 -3.28 2.37
C VAL A 8 20.76 -2.65 3.05
N LYS A 9 20.93 -1.55 3.77
CA LYS A 9 19.80 -0.84 4.42
C LYS A 9 18.87 -0.26 3.35
N LEU A 10 17.56 -0.41 3.54
CA LEU A 10 16.58 0.33 2.75
C LEU A 10 16.65 1.80 3.18
N GLU A 11 17.14 2.66 2.29
CA GLU A 11 17.16 4.10 2.47
C GLU A 11 16.09 4.72 1.57
N LEU A 12 15.17 5.48 2.17
CA LEU A 12 14.23 6.35 1.46
C LEU A 12 14.51 7.76 1.97
N ASP A 13 14.71 8.71 1.06
CA ASP A 13 15.11 10.09 1.38
C ASP A 13 13.91 11.05 1.52
N ARG A 14 12.68 10.53 1.39
CA ARG A 14 11.43 11.28 1.50
C ARG A 14 10.29 10.44 2.06
N ILE A 15 9.23 11.13 2.50
CA ILE A 15 7.98 10.48 2.92
C ILE A 15 7.24 10.01 1.66
N VAL A 16 7.09 8.70 1.52
CA VAL A 16 6.45 8.05 0.38
C VAL A 16 4.94 7.87 0.61
N PHE A 17 4.14 8.22 -0.39
CA PHE A 17 2.70 7.93 -0.45
C PHE A 17 2.52 6.59 -1.18
N ILE A 18 2.43 5.51 -0.40
CA ILE A 18 2.39 4.14 -0.89
C ILE A 18 1.42 3.32 -0.02
N GLY A 19 0.73 2.35 -0.60
CA GLY A 19 -0.25 1.53 0.11
C GLY A 19 -0.31 0.10 -0.40
N GLY A 20 -1.02 -0.76 0.33
CA GLY A 20 -1.29 -2.15 -0.05
C GLY A 20 -2.69 -2.34 -0.60
N THR A 21 -2.96 -3.51 -1.17
CA THR A 21 -4.29 -3.85 -1.67
C THR A 21 -5.19 -4.41 -0.57
N PHE A 22 -6.49 -4.48 -0.82
CA PHE A 22 -7.45 -5.07 0.11
C PHE A 22 -7.09 -6.52 0.49
N GLU A 23 -6.69 -7.34 -0.48
CA GLU A 23 -6.31 -8.73 -0.25
C GLU A 23 -5.07 -8.84 0.64
N GLU A 24 -4.08 -7.98 0.44
CA GLU A 24 -2.88 -7.94 1.30
C GLU A 24 -3.25 -7.71 2.77
N HIS A 25 -4.19 -6.81 3.04
CA HIS A 25 -4.63 -6.54 4.40
C HIS A 25 -5.41 -7.72 5.01
N LEU A 26 -6.26 -8.38 4.21
CA LEU A 26 -6.93 -9.60 4.68
C LEU A 26 -5.91 -10.69 5.01
N ASP A 27 -4.92 -10.91 4.16
CA ASP A 27 -3.89 -11.93 4.36
C ASP A 27 -3.00 -11.61 5.58
N LEU A 28 -2.56 -10.34 5.71
CA LEU A 28 -1.73 -9.88 6.83
C LEU A 28 -2.35 -10.16 8.20
N PHE A 29 -3.67 -10.00 8.29
CA PHE A 29 -4.42 -10.17 9.54
C PHE A 29 -5.21 -11.49 9.61
N SER A 30 -5.05 -12.37 8.62
CA SER A 30 -5.82 -13.63 8.50
C SER A 30 -7.34 -13.40 8.62
N LEU A 31 -7.83 -12.34 7.96
CA LEU A 31 -9.22 -11.93 7.94
C LEU A 31 -9.93 -12.49 6.70
N THR A 32 -11.26 -12.45 6.73
CA THR A 32 -12.08 -12.67 5.53
C THR A 32 -13.03 -11.49 5.35
N ALA A 33 -13.41 -11.16 4.12
CA ALA A 33 -14.37 -10.08 3.90
C ALA A 33 -15.69 -10.30 4.67
N GLY A 34 -16.11 -11.56 4.85
CA GLY A 34 -17.32 -11.93 5.59
C GLY A 34 -17.31 -11.49 7.05
N ILE A 35 -16.17 -11.59 7.74
CA ILE A 35 -16.09 -11.15 9.15
C ILE A 35 -16.09 -9.63 9.30
N LEU A 36 -15.80 -8.89 8.23
CA LEU A 36 -15.81 -7.42 8.24
C LEU A 36 -17.22 -6.84 8.03
N LYS A 37 -18.12 -7.61 7.40
CA LYS A 37 -19.50 -7.16 7.14
C LYS A 37 -20.24 -6.85 8.44
N GLY A 38 -20.95 -5.71 8.42
CA GLY A 38 -21.72 -5.21 9.57
C GLY A 38 -20.87 -4.60 10.68
N LYS A 39 -19.55 -4.51 10.51
CA LYS A 39 -18.66 -3.76 11.41
C LYS A 39 -18.39 -2.37 10.85
N LYS A 40 -18.09 -1.43 11.75
CA LYS A 40 -17.55 -0.12 11.41
C LYS A 40 -16.02 -0.16 11.53
N ILE A 41 -15.32 0.18 10.46
CA ILE A 41 -13.87 0.08 10.37
C ILE A 41 -13.29 1.46 10.09
N LEU A 42 -12.19 1.77 10.79
CA LEU A 42 -11.39 2.96 10.53
C LEU A 42 -10.06 2.53 9.91
N ASP A 43 -9.79 3.02 8.71
CA ASP A 43 -8.49 2.89 8.02
C ASP A 43 -7.70 4.18 8.21
N CYS A 44 -6.71 4.18 9.12
CA CYS A 44 -5.97 5.39 9.45
C CYS A 44 -4.58 5.11 10.05
N PRO A 45 -3.50 5.67 9.48
CA PRO A 45 -3.46 6.40 8.20
C PRO A 45 -3.68 5.46 7.01
N ALA A 46 -4.57 5.84 6.08
CA ALA A 46 -4.92 5.01 4.93
C ALA A 46 -3.90 5.09 3.77
N GLY A 47 -3.22 6.23 3.60
CA GLY A 47 -2.22 6.41 2.56
C GLY A 47 -2.76 6.15 1.15
N ALA A 48 -2.01 5.41 0.33
CA ALA A 48 -2.44 4.99 -1.00
C ALA A 48 -3.00 3.55 -1.01
N CYS A 49 -3.60 3.10 0.09
CA CYS A 49 -4.14 1.74 0.20
C CYS A 49 -5.49 1.63 -0.51
N SER A 50 -5.75 0.49 -1.15
CA SER A 50 -7.06 0.23 -1.74
C SER A 50 -8.04 -0.46 -0.81
N PHE A 51 -7.70 -0.61 0.47
CA PHE A 51 -8.53 -1.32 1.44
C PHE A 51 -9.93 -0.71 1.56
N THR A 52 -10.02 0.62 1.69
CA THR A 52 -11.30 1.32 1.77
C THR A 52 -12.06 1.26 0.45
N ALA A 53 -11.42 1.66 -0.65
CA ALA A 53 -12.00 1.66 -2.00
C ALA A 53 -12.64 0.30 -2.37
N VAL A 54 -11.90 -0.79 -2.19
CA VAL A 54 -12.37 -2.14 -2.49
C VAL A 54 -13.32 -2.66 -1.40
N GLY A 55 -13.09 -2.31 -0.13
CA GLY A 55 -13.94 -2.70 0.99
C GLY A 55 -15.38 -2.19 0.85
N ILE A 56 -15.55 -0.94 0.43
CA ILE A 56 -16.87 -0.33 0.16
C ILE A 56 -17.59 -1.10 -0.96
N GLN A 57 -16.89 -1.51 -2.02
CA GLN A 57 -17.47 -2.33 -3.10
C GLN A 57 -17.95 -3.71 -2.59
N HIS A 58 -17.32 -4.23 -1.53
CA HIS A 58 -17.76 -5.46 -0.84
C HIS A 58 -18.88 -5.24 0.20
N GLY A 59 -19.39 -4.01 0.34
CA GLY A 59 -20.45 -3.64 1.28
C GLY A 59 -19.96 -3.56 2.73
N ILE A 60 -18.68 -3.23 2.93
CA ILE A 60 -18.08 -3.02 4.26
C ILE A 60 -18.21 -1.53 4.61
N ASP A 61 -18.59 -1.23 5.85
CA ASP A 61 -18.66 0.15 6.38
C ASP A 61 -17.27 0.58 6.85
N VAL A 62 -16.50 1.16 5.93
CA VAL A 62 -15.13 1.64 6.14
C VAL A 62 -15.10 3.15 6.00
N THR A 63 -14.42 3.81 6.93
CA THR A 63 -14.05 5.23 6.84
C THR A 63 -12.54 5.33 6.84
N GLU A 64 -11.97 6.13 5.94
CA GLU A 64 -10.53 6.36 5.87
C GLU A 64 -10.12 7.77 6.31
N CYS A 65 -8.91 7.89 6.85
CA CYS A 65 -8.23 9.16 7.05
C CYS A 65 -6.74 9.08 6.76
N ASP A 66 -6.20 10.15 6.17
CA ASP A 66 -4.77 10.39 6.06
C ASP A 66 -4.50 11.90 6.03
N ILE A 67 -3.36 12.34 6.55
CA ILE A 67 -2.94 13.74 6.46
C ILE A 67 -2.63 14.15 5.01
N ALA A 68 -2.21 13.20 4.18
CA ALA A 68 -1.94 13.42 2.75
C ALA A 68 -3.20 13.85 1.98
N TYR A 69 -4.40 13.47 2.45
CA TYR A 69 -5.68 13.82 1.82
C TYR A 69 -6.01 15.31 1.89
N TYR A 70 -5.13 16.13 2.48
CA TYR A 70 -5.13 17.58 2.28
C TYR A 70 -4.89 17.98 0.81
N HIS A 71 -4.15 17.17 0.04
CA HIS A 71 -3.88 17.38 -1.38
C HIS A 71 -5.00 16.81 -2.26
N ASP A 72 -5.14 17.34 -3.47
CA ASP A 72 -6.14 16.85 -4.41
C ASP A 72 -5.80 15.45 -4.97
N GLN A 73 -6.83 14.84 -5.55
CA GLN A 73 -6.78 13.47 -6.09
C GLN A 73 -5.68 13.27 -7.15
N GLU A 74 -5.51 14.21 -8.07
CA GLU A 74 -4.58 14.06 -9.19
C GLU A 74 -3.13 14.25 -8.70
N ASP A 75 -2.90 15.20 -7.80
CA ASP A 75 -1.62 15.38 -7.12
C ASP A 75 -1.23 14.11 -6.33
N LEU A 76 -2.17 13.51 -5.60
CA LEU A 76 -1.94 12.27 -4.85
C LEU A 76 -1.66 11.08 -5.77
N LYS A 77 -2.37 10.98 -6.90
CA LYS A 77 -2.14 9.94 -7.90
C LYS A 77 -0.75 10.04 -8.52
N MET A 78 -0.38 11.25 -8.96
CA MET A 78 0.95 11.51 -9.52
C MET A 78 2.05 11.25 -8.50
N LYS A 79 1.87 11.70 -7.25
CA LYS A 79 2.79 11.40 -6.14
C LYS A 79 2.90 9.90 -5.90
N GLY A 80 1.77 9.19 -5.88
CA GLY A 80 1.71 7.74 -5.70
C GLY A 80 2.55 6.99 -6.73
N TYR A 81 2.41 7.31 -8.01
CA TYR A 81 3.23 6.70 -9.06
C TYR A 81 4.73 6.97 -8.88
N GLN A 82 5.09 8.23 -8.63
CA GLN A 82 6.48 8.62 -8.41
C GLN A 82 7.10 7.92 -7.19
N ASP A 83 6.32 7.75 -6.13
CA ASP A 83 6.76 7.12 -4.88
C ASP A 83 6.82 5.60 -4.97
N VAL A 84 5.95 4.97 -5.77
CA VAL A 84 6.09 3.55 -6.10
C VAL A 84 7.42 3.32 -6.82
N ASP A 85 7.71 4.09 -7.88
CA ASP A 85 8.97 3.95 -8.63
C ASP A 85 10.20 4.20 -7.74
N HIS A 86 10.18 5.29 -6.98
CA HIS A 86 11.26 5.60 -6.03
C HIS A 86 11.45 4.46 -5.01
N SER A 87 10.37 3.92 -4.46
CA SER A 87 10.42 2.82 -3.50
C SER A 87 10.94 1.54 -4.13
N MET A 88 10.55 1.21 -5.37
CA MET A 88 11.00 -0.01 -6.04
C MET A 88 12.50 0.03 -6.36
N ILE A 89 13.03 1.18 -6.80
CA ILE A 89 14.47 1.36 -7.04
C ILE A 89 15.28 1.08 -5.77
N HIS A 90 14.83 1.59 -4.61
CA HIS A 90 15.52 1.38 -3.34
C HIS A 90 15.31 -0.03 -2.79
N ARG A 91 14.13 -0.62 -2.98
CA ARG A 91 13.83 -2.00 -2.59
C ARG A 91 14.60 -3.03 -3.41
N GLU A 92 14.83 -2.80 -4.70
CA GLU A 92 15.66 -3.68 -5.54
C GLU A 92 17.09 -3.78 -4.98
N LYS A 93 17.68 -2.65 -4.56
CA LYS A 93 19.01 -2.63 -3.92
C LYS A 93 19.05 -3.41 -2.61
N ALA A 94 17.93 -3.44 -1.89
CA ALA A 94 17.78 -4.08 -0.59
C ALA A 94 17.03 -5.44 -0.66
N LYS A 95 16.85 -6.02 -1.85
CA LYS A 95 15.93 -7.15 -2.07
C LYS A 95 16.28 -8.41 -1.27
N ASP A 96 17.56 -8.61 -0.99
CA ASP A 96 18.06 -9.75 -0.22
C ASP A 96 17.65 -9.72 1.26
N ASN A 97 17.05 -8.62 1.71
CA ASN A 97 16.50 -8.49 3.07
C ASN A 97 15.12 -9.15 3.22
N TYR A 98 14.42 -9.43 2.12
CA TYR A 98 13.01 -9.82 2.12
C TYR A 98 12.82 -11.30 1.74
N GLY A 99 11.76 -11.90 2.28
CA GLY A 99 11.27 -13.21 1.83
C GLY A 99 10.29 -13.02 0.67
N TRP A 100 10.68 -13.43 -0.53
CA TRP A 100 9.91 -13.33 -1.78
C TRP A 100 8.83 -14.43 -1.91
N ASN A 101 8.18 -14.75 -0.80
CA ASN A 101 7.19 -15.83 -0.72
C ASN A 101 5.78 -15.36 -1.07
N TYR A 102 5.43 -14.12 -0.73
CA TYR A 102 4.15 -13.52 -1.08
C TYR A 102 4.26 -12.92 -2.49
N PHE A 103 4.92 -11.77 -2.61
CA PHE A 103 5.40 -11.26 -3.89
C PHE A 103 6.64 -12.03 -4.32
N LYS A 104 6.66 -12.54 -5.55
CA LYS A 104 7.78 -13.31 -6.10
C LYS A 104 8.89 -12.44 -6.67
N THR A 105 8.55 -11.22 -7.09
CA THR A 105 9.50 -10.26 -7.68
C THR A 105 9.21 -8.83 -7.27
N ILE A 106 10.19 -7.94 -7.45
CA ILE A 106 10.01 -6.49 -7.29
C ILE A 106 8.99 -5.94 -8.28
N GLU A 107 8.89 -6.49 -9.50
CA GLU A 107 7.90 -6.05 -10.47
C GLU A 107 6.48 -6.44 -10.04
N GLU A 108 6.28 -7.65 -9.54
CA GLU A 108 4.97 -8.06 -9.01
C GLU A 108 4.55 -7.18 -7.82
N LEU A 109 5.50 -6.83 -6.94
CA LEU A 109 5.26 -5.85 -5.87
C LEU A 109 4.89 -4.49 -6.46
N ARG A 110 5.61 -4.02 -7.49
CA ARG A 110 5.33 -2.75 -8.18
C ARG A 110 3.92 -2.71 -8.74
N GLU A 111 3.51 -3.75 -9.46
CA GLU A 111 2.17 -3.88 -10.04
C GLU A 111 1.07 -3.80 -8.98
N ASN A 112 1.24 -4.49 -7.85
CA ASN A 112 0.27 -4.44 -6.74
C ASN A 112 0.22 -3.05 -6.08
N ARG A 113 1.36 -2.36 -5.94
CA ARG A 113 1.40 -0.99 -5.42
C ARG A 113 0.75 0.01 -6.37
N LEU A 114 0.96 -0.13 -7.68
CA LEU A 114 0.27 0.69 -8.68
C LEU A 114 -1.24 0.42 -8.70
N ARG A 115 -1.66 -0.84 -8.56
CA ARG A 115 -3.08 -1.20 -8.41
C ARG A 115 -3.68 -0.49 -7.20
N ALA A 116 -3.02 -0.54 -6.04
CA ALA A 116 -3.49 0.14 -4.84
C ALA A 116 -3.65 1.66 -5.05
N VAL A 117 -2.66 2.32 -5.65
CA VAL A 117 -2.74 3.77 -5.99
C VAL A 117 -3.92 4.05 -6.90
N ASN A 118 -4.12 3.24 -7.94
CA ASN A 118 -5.22 3.43 -8.89
C ASN A 118 -6.58 3.27 -8.22
N ASP A 119 -6.79 2.18 -7.48
CA ASP A 119 -8.07 1.90 -6.83
C ASP A 119 -8.40 2.97 -5.79
N CYS A 120 -7.41 3.35 -4.96
CA CYS A 120 -7.53 4.39 -3.94
C CYS A 120 -7.90 5.74 -4.58
N THR A 121 -7.10 6.21 -5.53
CA THR A 121 -7.31 7.53 -6.13
C THR A 121 -8.57 7.57 -6.98
N ASN A 122 -8.99 6.49 -7.63
CA ASN A 122 -10.25 6.48 -8.37
C ASN A 122 -11.50 6.50 -7.46
N ASP A 123 -11.40 6.04 -6.21
CA ASP A 123 -12.49 6.07 -5.23
C ASP A 123 -12.61 7.42 -4.52
N MET A 124 -11.50 8.18 -4.43
CA MET A 124 -11.53 9.56 -3.97
C MET A 124 -12.52 10.37 -4.83
N LYS A 125 -13.57 10.87 -4.19
CA LYS A 125 -14.57 11.74 -4.82
C LYS A 125 -14.16 13.19 -4.62
N GLU A 126 -14.37 14.01 -5.65
CA GLU A 126 -14.38 15.48 -5.50
C GLU A 126 -15.48 15.95 -4.54
#